data_AF-A0AAX2UG82-F1
#
_entry.id   AF-A0AAX2UG82-F1
#
_cell.length_a   1.000
_cell.length_b   1.000
_cell.length_c   1.000
_cell.angle_alpha   90.00
_cell.angle_beta   90.00
_cell.angle_gamma   90.00
#
_symmetry.space_group_name_H-M   'P 1'
#
loop_
_entity.id
_entity.type
_entity.pdbx_description
1 polymer ?
#
loop_
_entity_poly.entity_id
_entity_poly.type
_entity_poly.pdbx_seq_one_letter_code
_entity_poly.pdbx_strand_id
1 'polypeptide(L)' 'MGCGTSKTQVVKEVELVKVQIPKELLEIKPLPKPYVNSEIEILNAYSMLFYHYQRCVINMNKIKELSEAE' A
#
# COMPACT_ATOMS: atom_id res chain seq x y z
N MET A 1 3.78 -13.97 -56.11
CA MET A 1 4.00 -14.73 -54.86
C MET A 1 5.39 -14.38 -54.37
N GLY A 2 5.66 -13.84 -53.19
CA GLY A 2 4.86 -13.43 -52.04
C GLY A 2 5.83 -12.71 -51.09
N CYS A 3 5.37 -11.61 -50.49
CA CYS A 3 6.09 -10.88 -49.44
C CYS A 3 6.47 -11.81 -48.29
N GLY A 4 7.77 -11.94 -48.03
CA GLY A 4 8.30 -12.55 -46.82
C GLY A 4 9.04 -11.51 -45.99
N THR A 5 8.39 -10.40 -45.66
CA THR A 5 8.90 -9.46 -44.64
C THR A 5 8.72 -10.10 -43.28
N SER A 6 9.69 -10.90 -42.87
CA SER A 6 9.85 -11.35 -41.49
C SER A 6 9.98 -10.11 -40.60
N LYS A 7 8.86 -9.69 -40.02
CA LYS A 7 8.83 -8.67 -38.98
C LYS A 7 9.57 -9.25 -37.78
N THR A 8 10.83 -8.90 -37.63
CA THR A 8 11.60 -9.16 -36.41
C THR A 8 10.82 -8.53 -35.25
N GLN A 9 10.19 -9.37 -34.43
CA GLN A 9 9.61 -8.94 -33.18
C GLN A 9 10.78 -8.56 -32.27
N VAL A 10 10.95 -7.25 -32.07
CA VAL A 10 11.86 -6.74 -31.05
C VAL A 10 11.25 -7.14 -29.71
N VAL A 11 11.75 -8.22 -29.12
CA VAL A 11 11.42 -8.60 -27.76
C VAL A 11 11.93 -7.47 -26.88
N LYS A 12 11.04 -6.59 -26.43
CA LYS A 12 11.37 -5.61 -25.41
C LYS A 12 11.70 -6.40 -24.15
N GLU A 13 12.94 -6.28 -23.70
CA GLU A 13 13.39 -6.80 -22.41
C GLU A 13 12.49 -6.19 -21.33
N VAL A 14 11.65 -7.02 -20.73
CA VAL A 14 10.80 -6.61 -19.61
C VAL A 14 11.68 -6.71 -18.37
N GLU A 15 12.36 -5.62 -18.02
CA GLU A 15 13.03 -5.52 -16.74
C GLU A 15 11.97 -5.44 -15.64
N LEU A 16 11.90 -6.48 -14.81
CA LEU A 16 11.08 -6.47 -13.60
C LEU A 16 11.72 -5.52 -12.60
N VAL A 17 11.28 -4.25 -12.59
CA VAL A 17 11.63 -3.30 -11.54
C VAL A 17 10.89 -3.72 -10.28
N LYS A 18 11.64 -4.28 -9.31
CA LYS A 18 11.09 -4.65 -8.02
C LYS A 18 10.97 -3.38 -7.17
N VAL A 19 9.77 -2.79 -7.12
CA VAL A 19 9.45 -1.71 -6.18
C VAL A 19 9.65 -2.24 -4.75
N GLN A 20 10.68 -1.74 -4.07
CA GLN A 20 10.89 -2.06 -2.65
C GLN A 20 10.01 -1.16 -1.80
N ILE A 21 8.89 -1.70 -1.30
CA ILE A 21 8.03 -0.98 -0.36
C ILE A 21 8.74 -0.86 0.98
N PRO A 22 8.92 0.36 1.54
CA PRO A 22 9.49 0.56 2.87
C PRO A 22 8.73 -0.25 3.93
N LYS A 23 9.47 -0.96 4.80
CA LYS A 23 8.88 -1.87 5.80
C LYS A 23 7.96 -1.14 6.76
N GLU A 24 8.24 0.12 7.06
CA GLU A 24 7.49 0.98 7.96
C GLU A 24 6.07 1.26 7.44
N LEU A 25 5.85 1.20 6.12
CA LEU A 25 4.52 1.33 5.51
C LEU A 25 3.69 0.05 5.65
N LEU A 26 4.37 -1.10 5.79
CA LEU A 26 3.78 -2.42 5.94
C LEU A 26 3.56 -2.82 7.41
N GLU A 27 4.19 -2.10 8.36
CA GLU A 27 4.02 -2.36 9.78
C GLU A 27 2.63 -1.97 10.28
N ILE A 28 1.81 -2.99 10.57
CA ILE A 28 0.52 -2.83 11.25
C ILE A 28 0.71 -3.21 12.71
N LYS A 29 0.67 -2.23 13.61
CA LYS A 29 0.69 -2.49 15.05
C LYS A 29 -0.72 -2.90 15.50
N PRO A 30 -0.90 -4.11 16.06
CA PRO A 30 -2.20 -4.52 16.56
C PRO A 30 -2.62 -3.59 17.71
N LEU A 31 -3.88 -3.16 17.66
CA LEU A 31 -4.46 -2.36 18.73
C LEU A 31 -4.90 -3.28 19.88
N PRO A 32 -4.54 -2.96 21.13
CA PRO A 32 -5.07 -3.69 22.28
C PRO A 32 -6.58 -3.47 22.36
N LYS A 33 -7.29 -4.46 22.90
CA LYS A 33 -8.71 -4.31 23.21
C LYS A 33 -8.88 -3.16 24.22
N PRO A 34 -9.73 -2.16 23.95
CA PRO A 34 -9.94 -1.06 24.87
C PRO A 34 -10.62 -1.57 26.15
N TYR A 35 -10.21 -1.02 27.28
CA TYR A 35 -10.88 -1.18 28.56
C TYR A 35 -11.80 0.02 28.80
N VAL A 36 -13.06 -0.24 29.12
CA VAL A 36 -14.12 0.77 29.13
C VAL A 36 -15.00 0.59 30.36
N ASN A 37 -14.91 1.54 31.29
CA ASN A 37 -15.80 1.67 32.45
C ASN A 37 -16.54 3.00 32.50
N SER A 38 -16.20 3.94 31.60
CA SER A 38 -16.72 5.30 31.58
C SER A 38 -16.90 5.82 30.15
N GLU A 39 -17.76 6.81 29.97
CA GLU A 39 -18.02 7.41 28.66
C GLU A 39 -16.77 8.06 28.05
N ILE A 40 -15.89 8.64 28.89
CA ILE A 40 -14.62 9.21 28.41
C ILE A 40 -13.70 8.14 27.83
N GLU A 41 -13.70 6.92 28.38
CA GLU A 41 -12.92 5.81 27.86
C GLU A 41 -13.49 5.27 26.54
N ILE A 42 -14.81 5.33 26.36
CA ILE A 42 -15.47 5.06 25.07
C ILE A 42 -14.92 6.03 24.02
N LEU A 43 -14.98 7.34 24.31
CA LEU A 43 -14.51 8.38 23.40
C LEU A 43 -13.03 8.19 23.07
N ASN A 44 -12.19 7.94 24.07
CA ASN A 44 -10.76 7.69 23.87
C ASN A 44 -10.49 6.46 23.00
N ALA A 45 -11.23 5.37 23.20
CA ALA A 45 -11.11 4.17 22.39
C ALA A 45 -11.44 4.45 20.91
N TYR A 46 -12.51 5.20 20.65
CA TYR A 46 -12.87 5.61 19.29
C TYR A 46 -11.84 6.56 18.69
N SER A 47 -11.34 7.53 19.44
CA SER A 47 -10.29 8.45 18.97
C SER A 47 -9.01 7.71 18.59
N MET A 48 -8.58 6.73 19.40
CA MET A 48 -7.42 5.90 19.08
C MET A 48 -7.67 5.05 17.83
N LEU A 49 -8.83 4.38 17.74
CA LEU A 49 -9.17 3.57 16.58
C LEU A 49 -9.15 4.42 15.29
N PHE A 50 -9.76 5.61 15.34
CA PHE A 50 -9.79 6.53 14.21
C PHE A 50 -8.40 6.99 13.80
N TYR A 51 -7.55 7.37 14.77
CA TYR A 51 -6.18 7.77 14.51
C TYR A 51 -5.38 6.68 13.76
N HIS A 52 -5.46 5.43 14.23
CA HIS A 52 -4.76 4.32 13.59
C HIS A 52 -5.33 3.98 12.21
N TYR A 53 -6.65 4.06 12.04
CA TYR A 53 -7.27 3.91 10.73
C TYR A 53 -6.77 4.95 9.72
N GLN A 54 -6.73 6.23 10.10
CA GLN A 54 -6.23 7.30 9.24
C GLN A 54 -4.78 7.06 8.83
N ARG A 55 -3.94 6.58 9.75
CA ARG A 55 -2.56 6.20 9.42
C ARG A 55 -2.48 5.08 8.39
N CYS A 56 -3.32 4.05 8.50
CA CYS A 56 -3.37 2.98 7.51
C CYS A 56 -3.76 3.52 6.12
N VAL A 57 -4.74 4.42 6.05
CA VAL A 57 -5.15 5.07 4.79
C VAL A 57 -3.99 5.84 4.17
N ILE A 58 -3.27 6.65 4.96
CA ILE A 58 -2.10 7.39 4.50
C ILE A 58 -1.01 6.44 3.97
N ASN A 59 -0.72 5.35 4.69
CA ASN A 59 0.28 4.37 4.27
C ASN A 59 -0.13 3.69 2.95
N MET A 60 -1.41 3.32 2.79
CA MET A 60 -1.90 2.74 1.54
C MET A 60 -1.78 3.70 0.36
N ASN A 61 -2.05 5.00 0.57
CA ASN A 61 -1.89 6.00 -0.48
C ASN A 61 -0.43 6.17 -0.89
N LYS A 62 0.50 6.23 0.08
CA LYS A 62 1.95 6.27 -0.21
C LYS A 62 2.42 5.05 -0.98
N ILE A 63 1.92 3.86 -0.64
CA ILE A 63 2.25 2.63 -1.37
C ILE A 63 1.75 2.71 -2.83
N LYS A 64 0.54 3.22 -3.05
CA LYS A 64 0.01 3.43 -4.40
C LYS A 64 0.83 4.44 -5.19
N GLU A 65 1.16 5.58 -4.61
CA GLU A 65 2.01 6.60 -5.24
C GLU A 65 3.38 6.02 -5.64
N LEU A 66 4.00 5.22 -4.77
CA LEU A 66 5.26 4.54 -5.09
C LEU A 66 5.11 3.52 -6.24
N SER A 67 3.95 2.89 -6.38
CA SER A 67 3.68 1.95 -7.46
C SER A 67 3.31 2.63 -8.78
N GLU A 68 2.84 3.88 -8.76
CA GLU A 68 2.39 4.64 -9.94
C GLU A 68 3.47 5.62 -10.45
N ALA A 69 4.49 5.93 -9.64
CA ALA A 69 5.61 6.79 -10.01
C ALA A 69 6.68 6.11 -10.88
N GLU A 70 6.55 4.80 -11.13
CA GLU A 70 7.38 3.99 -12.05
C GLU A 70 6.60 3.63 -13.33
#